data_AF-A0A9D1E137-F1
#
_entry.id   AF-A0A9D1E137-F1
#
_cell.length_a   1.000
_cell.length_b   1.000
_cell.length_c   1.000
_cell.angle_alpha   90.00
_cell.angle_beta   90.00
_cell.angle_gamma   90.00
#
_symmetry.space_group_name_H-M   'P 1'
#
loop_
_entity.id
_entity.type
_entity.pdbx_description
1 polymer ?
#
loop_
_entity_poly.entity_id
_entity_poly.type
_entity_poly.pdbx_seq_one_letter_code
_entity_poly.pdbx_strand_id
1 'polypeptide(L)'
;MKFISSTDLKNWASTNSARENLPELIKRLIYANITDIKNILKISFPSGDAISMPGWDGTLECAENIFTIEKGTSLWECGTDKNIDKKADSDYNKRTRNQLGMDPKSSTFVFVTPRIWNNA
;
A
#
# COMPACT_ATOMS: atom_id res chain seq x y z
N MET A 1 10.22 12.50 -22.01
CA MET A 1 9.59 12.02 -20.75
C MET A 1 8.12 11.79 -21.03
N LYS A 2 7.59 10.58 -20.77
CA LYS A 2 6.16 10.29 -20.96
C LYS A 2 5.47 10.45 -19.60
N PHE A 3 4.52 11.39 -19.50
CA PHE A 3 3.71 11.53 -18.30
C PHE A 3 2.71 10.38 -18.22
N ILE A 4 2.59 9.77 -17.03
CA ILE A 4 1.58 8.75 -16.74
C ILE A 4 0.32 9.47 -16.29
N SER A 5 -0.82 9.19 -16.95
CA SER A 5 -2.11 9.76 -16.61
C SER A 5 -2.92 8.87 -15.66
N SER A 6 -3.98 9.43 -15.07
CA SER A 6 -4.94 8.65 -14.30
C SER A 6 -5.65 7.58 -15.15
N THR A 7 -5.82 7.82 -16.46
CA THR A 7 -6.35 6.84 -17.41
C THR A 7 -5.39 5.65 -17.58
N ASP A 8 -4.08 5.90 -17.67
CA ASP A 8 -3.08 4.84 -17.76
C ASP A 8 -3.09 3.96 -16.51
N LEU A 9 -3.13 4.57 -15.32
CA LEU A 9 -3.23 3.84 -14.04
C LEU A 9 -4.52 3.03 -13.92
N LYS A 10 -5.66 3.61 -14.31
CA LYS A 10 -6.96 2.91 -14.32
C LYS A 10 -6.99 1.72 -15.28
N ASN A 11 -6.37 1.87 -16.44
CA ASN A 11 -6.27 0.78 -17.43
C ASN A 11 -5.34 -0.32 -16.90
N TRP A 12 -4.18 0.06 -16.37
CA TRP A 12 -3.24 -0.87 -15.74
C TRP A 12 -3.89 -1.62 -14.58
N ALA A 13 -4.66 -0.96 -13.71
CA ALA A 13 -5.41 -1.58 -12.61
C ALA A 13 -6.30 -2.77 -13.02
N SER A 14 -6.63 -2.88 -14.31
CA SER A 14 -7.48 -3.95 -14.84
C SER A 14 -6.68 -5.16 -15.36
N THR A 15 -5.36 -5.14 -15.27
CA THR A 15 -4.47 -6.26 -15.64
C THR A 15 -4.07 -7.09 -14.41
N ASN A 16 -3.63 -8.33 -14.63
CA ASN A 16 -3.03 -9.14 -13.57
C ASN A 16 -1.72 -8.53 -13.08
N SER A 17 -0.94 -7.94 -13.99
CA SER A 17 0.33 -7.30 -13.65
C SER A 17 0.17 -6.16 -12.64
N ALA A 18 -0.97 -5.45 -12.61
CA ALA A 18 -1.20 -4.45 -11.57
C ALA A 18 -1.37 -5.06 -10.18
N ARG A 19 -2.06 -6.20 -10.07
CA ARG A 19 -2.21 -6.88 -8.76
C ARG A 19 -0.86 -7.33 -8.21
N GLU A 20 -0.01 -7.82 -9.10
CA GLU A 20 1.29 -8.37 -8.71
C GLU A 20 2.32 -7.28 -8.40
N ASN A 21 2.31 -6.19 -9.17
CA ASN A 21 3.38 -5.19 -9.11
C ASN A 21 3.02 -3.93 -8.31
N LEU A 22 1.76 -3.76 -7.89
CA LEU A 22 1.36 -2.58 -7.10
C LEU A 22 2.13 -2.45 -5.78
N PRO A 23 2.28 -3.52 -4.95
CA PRO A 23 3.09 -3.43 -3.73
C PRO A 23 4.56 -3.04 -4.02
N GLU A 24 5.15 -3.59 -5.08
CA GLU A 24 6.52 -3.24 -5.49
C GLU A 24 6.63 -1.78 -5.93
N LEU A 25 5.66 -1.28 -6.70
CA LEU A 25 5.61 0.11 -7.11
C LEU A 25 5.56 1.04 -5.89
N ILE A 26 4.74 0.72 -4.89
CA ILE A 26 4.67 1.49 -3.64
C ILE A 26 6.00 1.47 -2.90
N LYS A 27 6.65 0.30 -2.75
CA LYS A 27 7.99 0.20 -2.17
C LYS A 27 9.00 1.11 -2.87
N ARG A 28 9.00 1.13 -4.20
CA ARG A 28 9.88 1.99 -5.00
C ARG A 28 9.56 3.48 -4.81
N LEU A 29 8.29 3.84 -4.72
CA LEU A 29 7.87 5.22 -4.46
C LEU A 29 8.26 5.68 -3.05
N ILE A 30 8.18 4.80 -2.04
CA ILE A 30 8.67 5.09 -0.68
C ILE A 30 10.16 5.43 -0.72
N TYR A 31 10.98 4.58 -1.35
CA TYR A 31 12.42 4.86 -1.50
C TYR A 31 12.72 6.14 -2.31
N ALA A 32 11.87 6.49 -3.27
CA ALA A 32 12.05 7.69 -4.08
C ALA A 32 11.66 8.99 -3.34
N ASN A 33 10.88 8.90 -2.25
CA ASN A 33 10.39 10.07 -1.51
C ASN A 33 11.00 10.20 -0.11
N ILE A 34 11.79 9.24 0.34
CA ILE A 34 12.49 9.32 1.63
C ILE A 34 13.62 10.36 1.55
N THR A 35 13.82 11.15 2.61
CA THR A 35 14.88 12.17 2.63
C THR A 35 16.24 11.56 2.98
N ASP A 36 16.25 10.58 3.87
CA ASP A 36 17.41 9.76 4.23
C ASP A 36 16.94 8.30 4.41
N ILE A 37 17.63 7.37 3.75
CA ILE A 37 17.38 5.93 3.83
C ILE A 37 17.38 5.41 5.28
N LYS A 38 18.13 6.05 6.19
CA LYS A 38 18.19 5.70 7.62
C LYS A 38 16.87 5.91 8.35
N ASN A 39 15.96 6.72 7.81
CA ASN A 39 14.63 6.90 8.37
C ASN A 39 13.74 5.68 8.16
N ILE A 40 14.10 4.74 7.27
CA ILE A 40 13.38 3.46 7.13
C ILE A 40 13.94 2.47 8.14
N LEU A 41 13.20 2.24 9.23
CA LEU A 41 13.56 1.28 10.28
C LEU A 41 13.21 -0.15 9.88
N LYS A 42 12.08 -0.32 9.21
CA LYS A 42 11.62 -1.61 8.67
C LYS A 42 10.78 -1.37 7.43
N ILE A 43 10.96 -2.20 6.40
CA ILE A 43 10.11 -2.17 5.20
C ILE A 43 9.93 -3.58 4.66
N SER A 44 8.69 -3.95 4.35
CA SER A 44 8.39 -5.21 3.67
C SER A 44 7.18 -5.00 2.78
N PHE A 45 7.35 -5.24 1.49
CA PHE A 45 6.29 -5.27 0.48
C PHE A 45 6.60 -6.48 -0.41
N PRO A 46 5.98 -7.64 -0.15
CA PRO A 46 6.21 -8.83 -0.94
C PRO A 46 5.84 -8.59 -2.42
N SER A 47 6.70 -9.05 -3.33
CA SER A 47 6.46 -8.99 -4.78
C SER A 47 7.05 -10.21 -5.47
N GLY A 48 6.71 -10.42 -6.75
CA GLY A 48 7.10 -11.62 -7.49
C GLY A 48 6.56 -12.90 -6.84
N ASP A 49 7.42 -13.90 -6.65
CA ASP A 49 7.02 -15.21 -6.12
C ASP A 49 6.55 -15.16 -4.64
N ALA A 50 6.83 -14.07 -3.93
CA ALA A 50 6.45 -13.88 -2.52
C ALA A 50 5.02 -13.35 -2.30
N ILE A 51 4.27 -13.04 -3.36
CA ILE A 51 2.90 -12.50 -3.28
C ILE A 51 1.93 -13.47 -2.57
N SER A 52 2.22 -14.77 -2.57
CA SER A 52 1.39 -15.79 -1.93
C SER A 52 1.51 -15.83 -0.40
N MET A 53 2.39 -15.03 0.21
CA MET A 53 2.57 -15.03 1.66
C MET A 53 1.34 -14.48 2.40
N PRO A 54 0.81 -15.19 3.40
CA PRO A 54 -0.26 -14.65 4.24
C PRO A 54 0.29 -13.48 5.07
N GLY A 55 -0.37 -12.34 5.00
CA GLY A 55 0.13 -11.14 5.68
C GLY A 55 -0.53 -9.88 5.17
N TRP A 56 0.05 -8.74 5.54
CA TRP A 56 -0.20 -7.44 4.93
C TRP A 56 0.49 -7.36 3.57
N ASP A 57 -0.08 -6.62 2.62
CA ASP A 57 0.58 -6.38 1.32
C ASP A 57 1.82 -5.49 1.48
N GLY A 58 1.86 -4.69 2.54
CA GLY A 58 3.04 -3.94 2.94
C GLY A 58 3.08 -3.58 4.42
N THR A 59 4.28 -3.45 4.96
CA THR A 59 4.54 -2.89 6.29
C THR A 59 5.72 -1.93 6.18
N LEU A 60 5.61 -0.79 6.84
CA LEU A 60 6.66 0.22 6.91
C LEU A 60 6.74 0.75 8.34
N GLU A 61 7.93 0.80 8.90
CA GLU A 61 8.26 1.56 10.09
C GLU A 61 9.25 2.65 9.70
N CYS A 62 8.84 3.91 9.86
CA CYS A 62 9.59 5.06 9.38
C CYS A 62 9.71 6.16 10.45
N ALA A 63 10.89 6.76 10.57
CA ALA A 63 11.16 7.84 11.51
C ALA A 63 10.75 9.24 10.98
N GLU A 64 10.31 9.32 9.72
CA GLU A 64 9.77 10.54 9.12
C GLU A 64 8.41 10.30 8.46
N ASN A 65 7.72 11.40 8.15
CA ASN A 65 6.47 11.32 7.41
C ASN A 65 6.76 10.92 5.96
N ILE A 66 5.94 10.04 5.40
CA ILE A 66 6.03 9.61 4.01
C ILE A 66 4.71 9.88 3.31
N PHE A 67 4.74 10.58 2.17
CA PHE A 67 3.53 11.10 1.52
C PHE A 67 2.69 11.94 2.52
N THR A 68 1.48 11.50 2.84
CA THR A 68 0.58 12.09 3.84
C THR A 68 0.46 11.25 5.11
N ILE A 69 1.37 10.29 5.31
CA ILE A 69 1.36 9.34 6.43
C ILE A 69 2.37 9.80 7.47
N GLU A 70 1.91 9.92 8.71
CA GLU A 70 2.76 10.30 9.83
C GLU A 70 3.85 9.24 10.10
N LYS A 71 4.99 9.71 10.63
CA LYS A 71 6.06 8.82 11.11
C LYS A 71 5.53 7.78 12.09
N GLY A 72 6.15 6.61 12.09
CA GLY A 72 5.78 5.45 12.88
C GLY A 72 5.53 4.22 12.01
N THR A 73 4.67 3.33 12.49
CA THR A 73 4.31 2.10 11.78
C THR A 73 3.08 2.32 10.90
N SER A 74 3.17 1.91 9.63
CA SER A 74 2.04 1.87 8.70
C SER A 74 1.87 0.47 8.11
N LEU A 75 0.61 0.06 7.94
CA LEU A 75 0.17 -1.26 7.51
C LEU A 75 -0.67 -1.12 6.25
N TRP A 76 -0.25 -1.77 5.18
CA TRP A 76 -0.71 -1.46 3.83
C TRP A 76 -1.48 -2.63 3.22
N GLU A 77 -2.60 -2.32 2.60
CA GLU A 77 -3.36 -3.20 1.70
C GLU A 77 -3.43 -2.54 0.32
N CYS A 78 -3.17 -3.32 -0.73
CA CYS A 78 -3.05 -2.87 -2.11
C CYS A 78 -4.14 -3.53 -2.96
N GLY A 79 -5.14 -2.76 -3.37
CA GLY A 79 -6.31 -3.25 -4.12
C GLY A 79 -6.43 -2.66 -5.51
N THR A 80 -6.70 -3.51 -6.52
CA THR A 80 -7.02 -3.06 -7.89
C THR A 80 -8.50 -3.23 -8.25
N ASP A 81 -9.34 -3.54 -7.27
CA ASP A 81 -10.78 -3.74 -7.41
C ASP A 81 -11.51 -2.53 -7.98
N LYS A 82 -12.50 -2.77 -8.84
CA LYS A 82 -13.34 -1.69 -9.40
C LYS A 82 -14.25 -1.05 -8.35
N ASN A 83 -14.70 -1.83 -7.37
CA ASN A 83 -15.52 -1.35 -6.25
C ASN A 83 -14.60 -1.04 -5.07
N ILE A 84 -14.03 0.16 -5.09
CA ILE A 84 -12.98 0.60 -4.18
C ILE A 84 -13.49 0.66 -2.74
N ASP A 85 -14.65 1.31 -2.53
CA ASP A 85 -15.29 1.45 -1.21
C ASP A 85 -15.44 0.08 -0.52
N LYS A 86 -16.09 -0.86 -1.20
CA LYS A 86 -16.33 -2.21 -0.67
C LYS A 86 -15.02 -2.93 -0.35
N LYS A 87 -14.00 -2.77 -1.18
CA LYS A 87 -12.72 -3.43 -0.99
C LYS A 87 -11.96 -2.85 0.20
N ALA A 88 -11.84 -1.53 0.27
CA ALA A 88 -11.18 -0.83 1.36
C ALA A 88 -11.85 -1.16 2.71
N ASP A 89 -13.18 -1.11 2.78
CA ASP A 89 -13.93 -1.48 3.98
C ASP A 89 -13.73 -2.95 4.36
N SER A 90 -13.77 -3.85 3.37
CA SER A 90 -13.56 -5.28 3.60
C SER A 90 -12.17 -5.55 4.18
N ASP A 91 -11.14 -4.93 3.62
CA ASP A 91 -9.76 -5.11 4.05
C ASP A 91 -9.53 -4.49 5.43
N TYR A 92 -10.04 -3.28 5.68
CA TYR A 92 -10.00 -2.67 7.01
C TYR A 92 -10.67 -3.56 8.06
N ASN A 93 -11.93 -3.96 7.83
CA ASN A 93 -12.69 -4.81 8.76
C ASN A 93 -12.01 -6.15 9.01
N LYS A 94 -11.42 -6.77 7.98
CA LYS A 94 -10.64 -8.01 8.11
C LYS A 94 -9.48 -7.83 9.08
N ARG A 95 -8.76 -6.70 9.00
CA ARG A 95 -7.59 -6.41 9.83
C ARG A 95 -7.95 -5.94 11.23
N THR A 96 -9.09 -5.28 11.41
CA THR A 96 -9.64 -5.00 12.74
C THR A 96 -9.95 -6.30 13.48
N ARG A 97 -10.49 -7.31 12.78
CA ARG A 97 -10.81 -8.63 13.36
C ARG A 97 -9.58 -9.51 13.57
N ASN A 98 -8.55 -9.36 12.75
CA ASN A 98 -7.30 -10.09 12.85
C ASN A 98 -6.11 -9.19 12.50
N GLN A 99 -5.46 -8.68 13.55
CA GLN A 99 -4.41 -7.67 13.45
C GLN A 99 -3.03 -8.27 13.11
N LEU A 100 -2.93 -9.61 13.04
CA LEU A 100 -1.69 -10.35 12.78
C LEU A 100 -0.53 -9.94 13.71
N GLY A 101 -0.84 -9.65 14.98
CA GLY A 101 0.15 -9.29 15.99
C GLY A 101 0.62 -7.83 15.94
N MET A 102 0.02 -6.97 15.12
CA MET A 102 0.28 -5.52 15.12
C MET A 102 -0.71 -4.81 16.06
N ASP A 103 -0.27 -3.77 16.77
CA ASP A 103 -1.15 -2.95 17.61
C ASP A 103 -1.80 -1.82 16.77
N PRO A 104 -3.13 -1.79 16.61
CA PRO A 104 -3.82 -0.72 15.87
C PRO A 104 -3.69 0.66 16.52
N LYS A 105 -3.45 0.74 17.83
CA LYS A 105 -3.29 2.03 18.52
C LYS A 105 -1.98 2.72 18.18
N SER A 106 -0.98 1.96 17.74
CA SER A 106 0.35 2.46 17.39
C SER A 106 0.65 2.32 15.91
N SER A 107 -0.35 2.08 15.06
CA SER A 107 -0.16 1.91 13.62
C SER A 107 -1.23 2.58 12.77
N THR A 108 -0.82 3.04 11.61
CA THR A 108 -1.70 3.66 10.61
C THR A 108 -2.07 2.64 9.54
N PHE A 109 -3.36 2.38 9.36
CA PHE A 109 -3.85 1.59 8.23
C PHE A 109 -3.82 2.43 6.95
N VAL A 110 -3.33 1.85 5.86
CA VAL A 110 -3.25 2.50 4.55
C VAL A 110 -3.83 1.57 3.50
N PHE A 111 -4.82 2.05 2.76
CA PHE A 111 -5.33 1.37 1.58
C PHE A 111 -4.84 2.09 0.33
N VAL A 112 -4.31 1.33 -0.63
CA VAL A 112 -3.79 1.85 -1.89
C VAL A 112 -4.58 1.28 -3.05
N THR A 113 -4.95 2.17 -3.98
CA THR A 113 -5.48 1.75 -5.28
C THR A 113 -4.99 2.65 -6.42
N PRO A 114 -4.69 2.08 -7.60
CA PRO A 114 -4.39 2.85 -8.81
C PRO A 114 -5.65 3.39 -9.50
N ARG A 115 -6.85 3.15 -8.94
CA ARG A 115 -8.12 3.66 -9.47
C ARG A 115 -8.48 4.98 -8.81
N ILE A 116 -9.17 5.85 -9.54
CA ILE A 116 -9.73 7.08 -8.99
C ILE A 116 -10.80 6.70 -7.96
N TRP A 117 -10.62 7.15 -6.73
CA TRP A 117 -11.55 6.96 -5.63
C TRP A 117 -12.33 8.26 -5.39
N ASN A 118 -13.54 8.34 -5.95
CA ASN A 118 -14.34 9.56 -5.90
C ASN A 118 -14.90 9.91 -4.51
N ASN A 119 -14.93 8.93 -3.61
CA ASN A 119 -15.52 9.03 -2.28
C ASN A 119 -14.47 8.97 -1.15
N ALA A 120 -13.18 9.07 -1.50
CA ALA A 120 -12.08 9.10 -0.54
C ALA A 120 -12.01 10.43 0.23
#